data_AF-A0A536AJU7-F1
#
_entry.id   AF-A0A536AJU7-F1
#
_cell.length_a   1.000
_cell.length_b   1.000
_cell.length_c   1.000
_cell.angle_alpha   90.00
_cell.angle_beta   90.00
_cell.angle_gamma   90.00
#
_symmetry.space_group_name_H-M   'P 1'
#
loop_
_entity.id
_entity.type
_entity.pdbx_description
1 polymer ?
#
loop_
_entity_poly.entity_id
_entity_poly.type
_entity_poly.pdbx_seq_one_letter_code
_entity_poly.pdbx_strand_id
1 'polypeptide(L)'
;MIFLIPVVVLVAAIGYWASRRSTSRSIGDPGVEANARLTGYAAVVLLLPLAAEVITGARPGLQAHALLGVFLVPPVLLKLGSVGYRFARYYSRDPRYRAGGPPDLAMRLLGPVLVLLTVTLFATGIELWLFGFAFGNEWLIWHKASFVLWFLAMTVHVAAYARRAPALALADSRDRMNGAFERRSLVVGSLLFGVALVVAMLPFSSPFTLLPDVG
;
A
#
# COMPACT_ATOMS: atom_id res chain seq x y z
N MET A 1 -17.18 -13.03 14.96
CA MET A 1 -16.58 -11.73 15.35
C MET A 1 -15.69 -11.80 16.62
N ILE A 2 -15.94 -12.71 17.57
CA ILE A 2 -15.21 -12.80 18.86
C ILE A 2 -13.70 -13.14 18.71
N PHE A 3 -13.29 -13.90 17.69
CA PHE A 3 -11.88 -14.28 17.48
C PHE A 3 -11.06 -13.29 16.63
N LEU A 4 -11.70 -12.35 15.95
CA LEU A 4 -11.01 -11.42 15.04
C LEU A 4 -10.20 -10.37 15.82
N ILE A 5 -10.78 -9.85 16.90
CA ILE A 5 -10.16 -8.85 17.78
C ILE A 5 -8.86 -9.38 18.41
N PRO A 6 -8.83 -10.55 19.08
CA PRO A 6 -7.59 -11.06 19.69
C PRO A 6 -6.50 -11.37 18.65
N VAL A 7 -6.86 -11.84 17.45
CA VAL A 7 -5.91 -12.05 16.35
C VAL A 7 -5.32 -10.73 15.88
N VAL A 8 -6.15 -9.71 15.63
CA VAL A 8 -5.67 -8.38 15.21
C VAL A 8 -4.78 -7.75 16.28
N VAL A 9 -5.14 -7.86 17.56
CA VAL A 9 -4.34 -7.35 18.68
C VAL A 9 -2.99 -8.06 18.76
N LEU A 10 -2.96 -9.39 18.64
CA LEU A 10 -1.73 -10.18 18.64
C LEU A 10 -0.80 -9.77 17.48
N VAL A 11 -1.36 -9.68 16.28
CA VAL A 11 -0.65 -9.31 15.04
C VAL A 11 -0.10 -7.89 15.12
N ALA A 12 -0.89 -6.95 15.68
CA ALA A 12 -0.44 -5.58 15.94
C ALA A 12 0.67 -5.53 16.99
N ALA A 13 0.60 -6.34 18.05
CA ALA A 13 1.65 -6.43 19.07
C ALA A 13 2.97 -6.96 18.50
N ILE A 14 2.92 -7.95 17.61
CA ILE A 14 4.09 -8.47 16.88
C ILE A 14 4.75 -7.35 16.06
N GLY A 15 3.94 -6.60 15.29
CA GLY A 15 4.44 -5.46 14.53
C GLY A 15 5.02 -4.37 15.42
N TYR A 16 4.34 -4.03 16.53
CA TYR A 16 4.83 -3.03 17.48
C TYR A 16 6.16 -3.42 18.12
N TRP A 17 6.34 -4.71 18.47
CA TRP A 17 7.63 -5.20 18.97
C TRP A 17 8.74 -5.09 17.92
N ALA A 18 8.45 -5.41 16.65
CA ALA A 18 9.38 -5.19 15.55
C ALA A 18 9.74 -3.70 15.37
N SER A 19 8.79 -2.78 15.59
CA SER A 19 9.01 -1.33 15.47
C SER A 19 10.11 -0.81 16.41
N ARG A 20 10.27 -1.40 17.60
CA ARG A 20 11.28 -0.98 18.59
C ARG A 20 12.72 -1.26 18.15
N ARG A 21 12.93 -2.16 17.19
CA ARG A 21 14.25 -2.53 16.66
C ARG A 21 14.66 -1.71 15.44
N SER A 22 13.73 -0.98 14.82
CA SER A 22 13.99 -0.11 13.68
C SER A 22 14.38 1.30 14.13
N THR A 23 15.59 1.47 14.68
CA THR A 23 16.18 2.81 14.85
C THR A 23 16.69 3.33 13.51
N SER A 24 16.33 4.57 13.18
CA SER A 24 16.79 5.24 11.96
C SER A 24 18.25 5.66 12.13
N ARG A 25 19.17 4.91 11.53
CA ARG A 25 20.55 5.42 11.32
C ARG A 25 20.50 6.39 10.14
N SER A 26 21.03 7.60 10.31
CA SER A 26 21.29 8.50 9.17
C SER A 26 22.14 7.74 8.15
N ILE A 27 21.63 7.59 6.93
CA ILE A 27 22.28 6.78 5.89
C ILE A 27 23.42 7.57 5.21
N GLY A 28 23.56 8.87 5.50
CA GLY A 28 24.61 9.76 5.00
C GLY A 28 24.50 10.13 3.53
N ASP A 29 23.92 9.26 2.69
CA ASP A 29 23.72 9.50 1.26
C ASP A 29 22.38 10.21 0.94
N PRO A 30 22.39 11.38 0.28
CA PRO A 30 21.18 12.14 -0.04
C PRO A 30 20.17 11.39 -0.91
N GLY A 31 20.63 10.53 -1.83
CA GLY A 31 19.75 9.77 -2.73
C GLY A 31 19.01 8.64 -2.01
N VAL A 32 19.70 7.94 -1.11
CA VAL A 32 19.07 6.89 -0.28
C VAL A 32 18.06 7.51 0.69
N GLU A 33 18.39 8.65 1.29
CA GLU A 33 17.47 9.39 2.17
C GLU A 33 16.25 9.92 1.40
N ALA A 34 16.44 10.50 0.22
CA ALA A 34 15.32 10.96 -0.62
C ALA A 34 14.35 9.83 -0.99
N ASN A 35 14.86 8.65 -1.36
CA ASN A 35 14.05 7.46 -1.60
C ASN A 35 13.29 7.01 -0.33
N ALA A 36 13.94 7.04 0.83
CA ALA A 36 13.31 6.69 2.10
C ALA A 36 12.17 7.67 2.45
N ARG A 37 12.37 8.97 2.26
CA ARG A 37 11.36 10.01 2.52
C ARG A 37 10.17 9.92 1.56
N LEU A 38 10.40 9.72 0.26
CA LEU A 38 9.32 9.45 -0.71
C LEU A 38 8.51 8.21 -0.29
N THR A 39 9.20 7.13 0.08
CA THR A 39 8.58 5.89 0.54
C THR A 39 7.75 6.11 1.81
N GLY A 40 8.26 6.90 2.77
CA GLY A 40 7.57 7.23 4.01
C GLY A 40 6.33 8.09 3.77
N TYR A 41 6.48 9.16 2.98
CA TYR A 41 5.40 10.07 2.62
C TYR A 41 4.27 9.35 1.87
N ALA A 42 4.61 8.57 0.84
CA ALA A 42 3.64 7.75 0.11
C ALA A 42 2.92 6.74 1.04
N ALA A 43 3.62 6.13 1.99
CA ALA A 43 2.99 5.22 2.96
C ALA A 43 1.94 5.94 3.81
N VAL A 44 2.29 7.09 4.40
CA VAL A 44 1.38 7.85 5.27
C VAL A 44 0.14 8.29 4.50
N VAL A 45 0.33 8.79 3.27
CA VAL A 45 -0.78 9.21 2.40
C VAL A 45 -1.68 8.03 2.02
N LEU A 46 -1.10 6.86 1.73
CA LEU A 46 -1.85 5.64 1.36
C LEU A 46 -2.67 5.04 2.50
N LEU A 47 -2.32 5.30 3.77
CA LEU A 47 -3.02 4.67 4.91
C LEU A 47 -4.51 4.97 4.93
N LEU A 48 -4.90 6.22 4.67
CA LEU A 48 -6.30 6.64 4.70
C LEU A 48 -7.15 5.98 3.59
N PRO A 49 -6.79 6.07 2.29
CA PRO A 49 -7.57 5.43 1.24
C PRO A 49 -7.54 3.90 1.34
N LEU A 50 -6.44 3.28 1.79
CA LEU A 50 -6.44 1.83 2.06
C LEU A 50 -7.38 1.44 3.22
N ALA A 51 -7.47 2.26 4.27
CA ALA A 51 -8.44 2.02 5.34
C ALA A 51 -9.88 2.18 4.84
N ALA A 52 -10.14 3.18 4.00
CA ALA A 52 -11.44 3.35 3.35
C ALA A 52 -11.78 2.16 2.42
N GLU A 53 -10.80 1.57 1.75
CA GLU A 53 -10.97 0.37 0.92
C GLU A 53 -11.43 -0.85 1.74
N VAL A 54 -10.83 -1.05 2.92
CA VAL A 54 -11.23 -2.10 3.87
C VAL A 54 -12.67 -1.86 4.36
N ILE A 55 -13.02 -0.60 4.65
CA ILE A 55 -14.36 -0.24 5.14
C ILE A 55 -15.41 -0.47 4.05
N THR A 56 -15.21 0.09 2.86
CA THR A 56 -16.14 -0.01 1.73
C THR A 56 -16.33 -1.44 1.25
N GLY A 57 -15.27 -2.25 1.26
CA GLY A 57 -15.36 -3.69 0.97
C GLY A 57 -16.11 -4.50 2.04
N ALA A 58 -16.20 -4.00 3.27
CA ALA A 58 -16.96 -4.62 4.36
C ALA A 58 -18.42 -4.12 4.44
N ARG A 59 -18.67 -2.81 4.32
CA ARG A 59 -19.98 -2.11 4.43
C ARG A 59 -19.89 -0.62 3.95
N PRO A 60 -20.87 -0.04 3.20
CA PRO A 60 -21.61 -0.55 2.05
C PRO A 60 -21.01 -0.08 0.70
N GLY A 61 -21.38 -0.78 -0.38
CA GLY A 61 -21.23 -0.37 -1.79
C GLY A 61 -20.03 -0.99 -2.52
N LEU A 62 -20.24 -2.14 -3.20
CA LEU A 62 -19.24 -2.78 -4.06
C LEU A 62 -18.69 -1.84 -5.13
N GLN A 63 -19.51 -0.89 -5.61
CA GLN A 63 -19.05 0.14 -6.53
C GLN A 63 -18.11 1.15 -5.89
N ALA A 64 -18.39 1.62 -4.66
CA ALA A 64 -17.50 2.53 -3.95
C ALA A 64 -16.14 1.86 -3.66
N HIS A 65 -16.17 0.59 -3.24
CA HIS A 65 -14.99 -0.25 -3.10
C HIS A 65 -14.20 -0.33 -4.41
N ALA A 66 -14.85 -0.70 -5.52
CA ALA A 66 -14.14 -0.86 -6.77
C ALA A 66 -13.60 0.45 -7.38
N LEU A 67 -14.34 1.56 -7.27
CA LEU A 67 -13.84 2.89 -7.70
C LEU A 67 -12.66 3.35 -6.84
N LEU A 68 -12.70 3.11 -5.53
CA LEU A 68 -11.60 3.45 -4.64
C LEU A 68 -10.38 2.54 -4.90
N GLY A 69 -10.59 1.26 -5.23
CA GLY A 69 -9.58 0.35 -5.74
C GLY A 69 -8.89 0.87 -7.01
N VAL A 70 -9.67 1.34 -8.00
CA VAL A 70 -9.12 1.96 -9.22
C VAL A 70 -8.30 3.23 -8.89
N PHE A 71 -8.83 4.10 -8.02
CA PHE A 71 -8.12 5.29 -7.54
C PHE A 71 -6.76 4.94 -6.89
N LEU A 72 -6.70 3.83 -6.15
CA LEU A 72 -5.51 3.39 -5.44
C LEU A 72 -4.41 2.83 -6.35
N VAL A 73 -4.69 2.47 -7.61
CA VAL A 73 -3.71 1.85 -8.52
C VAL A 73 -2.43 2.70 -8.64
N PRO A 74 -2.47 3.98 -9.05
CA PRO A 74 -1.25 4.77 -9.20
C PRO A 74 -0.45 5.02 -7.91
N PRO A 75 -1.04 5.42 -6.77
CA PRO A 75 -0.26 5.66 -5.56
C PRO A 75 0.32 4.36 -4.98
N VAL A 76 -0.37 3.21 -5.14
CA VAL A 76 0.20 1.90 -4.81
C VAL A 76 1.39 1.58 -5.72
N LEU A 77 1.28 1.79 -7.03
CA LEU A 77 2.40 1.60 -7.96
C LEU A 77 3.59 2.50 -7.63
N LEU A 78 3.35 3.77 -7.25
CA LEU A 78 4.41 4.67 -6.79
C LEU A 78 5.12 4.12 -5.55
N LYS A 79 4.35 3.63 -4.56
CA LYS A 79 4.89 3.03 -3.34
C LYS A 79 5.70 1.78 -3.65
N LEU A 80 5.17 0.87 -4.46
CA LEU A 80 5.84 -0.36 -4.86
C LEU A 80 7.09 -0.07 -5.69
N GLY A 81 7.04 0.89 -6.61
CA GLY A 81 8.19 1.33 -7.40
C GLY A 81 9.30 1.91 -6.54
N SER A 82 8.97 2.75 -5.55
CA SER A 82 9.96 3.33 -4.64
C SER A 82 10.65 2.27 -3.77
N VAL A 83 9.90 1.30 -3.24
CA VAL A 83 10.45 0.18 -2.46
C VAL A 83 11.23 -0.79 -3.35
N GLY A 84 10.71 -1.10 -4.54
CA GLY A 84 11.33 -1.97 -5.54
C GLY A 84 12.65 -1.40 -6.05
N TYR A 85 12.72 -0.09 -6.26
CA TYR A 85 13.97 0.61 -6.58
C TYR A 85 15.01 0.39 -5.48
N ARG A 86 14.66 0.64 -4.22
CA ARG A 86 15.57 0.39 -3.08
C ARG A 86 16.02 -1.07 -3.02
N PHE A 87 15.09 -2.01 -3.21
CA PHE A 87 15.38 -3.44 -3.25
C PHE A 87 16.40 -3.76 -4.35
N ALA A 88 16.13 -3.34 -5.58
CA ALA A 88 16.99 -3.59 -6.72
C ALA A 88 18.40 -3.03 -6.52
N ARG A 89 18.54 -1.80 -6.01
CA ARG A 89 19.85 -1.18 -5.75
C ARG A 89 20.61 -1.90 -4.63
N TYR A 90 19.94 -2.34 -3.58
CA TYR A 90 20.55 -3.11 -2.49
C TYR A 90 21.12 -4.46 -2.99
N TYR A 91 20.31 -5.23 -3.73
CA TYR A 91 20.71 -6.56 -4.22
C TYR A 91 21.66 -6.53 -5.41
N SER A 92 21.62 -5.46 -6.21
CA SER A 92 22.63 -5.17 -7.24
C SER A 92 23.94 -4.63 -6.64
N ARG A 93 24.05 -4.60 -5.31
CA ARG A 93 25.24 -4.21 -4.54
C ARG A 93 25.68 -2.75 -4.67
N ASP A 94 24.77 -1.80 -4.91
CA ASP A 94 25.13 -0.37 -4.86
C ASP A 94 25.67 -0.02 -3.44
N PRO A 95 26.90 0.51 -3.31
CA PRO A 95 27.52 0.76 -2.02
C PRO A 95 26.71 1.70 -1.13
N ARG A 96 26.03 2.70 -1.70
CA ARG A 96 25.22 3.67 -0.95
C ARG A 96 24.02 3.00 -0.31
N TYR A 97 23.33 2.14 -1.06
CA TYR A 97 22.16 1.42 -0.58
C TYR A 97 22.54 0.33 0.44
N ARG A 98 23.71 -0.29 0.30
CA ARG A 98 24.24 -1.26 1.27
C ARG A 98 24.68 -0.61 2.57
N ALA A 99 25.24 0.60 2.53
CA ALA A 99 25.63 1.35 3.73
C ALA A 99 24.43 1.63 4.65
N GLY A 100 23.22 1.75 4.09
CA GLY A 100 21.98 1.85 4.84
C GLY A 100 21.54 0.56 5.57
N GLY A 101 22.28 -0.53 5.42
CA GLY A 101 22.04 -1.82 6.08
C GLY A 101 20.86 -2.64 5.51
N PRO A 102 20.82 -3.95 5.78
CA PRO A 102 19.66 -4.77 5.43
C PRO A 102 18.43 -4.34 6.25
N PRO A 103 17.21 -4.46 5.69
CA PRO A 103 16.00 -4.46 6.51
C PRO A 103 16.05 -5.58 7.55
N ASP A 104 15.34 -5.40 8.67
CA ASP A 104 15.08 -6.48 9.63
C ASP A 104 14.59 -7.73 8.89
N LEU A 105 15.10 -8.91 9.27
CA LEU A 105 14.86 -10.15 8.52
C LEU A 105 13.36 -10.48 8.41
N ALA A 106 12.58 -10.25 9.46
CA ALA A 106 11.15 -10.52 9.41
C ALA A 106 10.46 -9.61 8.38
N MET A 107 10.80 -8.31 8.37
CA MET A 107 10.26 -7.36 7.39
C MET A 107 10.78 -7.61 5.97
N ARG A 108 12.00 -8.14 5.84
CA ARG A 108 12.61 -8.54 4.57
C ARG A 108 11.88 -9.72 3.93
N LEU A 109 11.35 -10.64 4.73
CA LEU A 109 10.53 -11.77 4.26
C LEU A 109 9.06 -11.35 4.05
N LEU A 110 8.51 -10.53 4.94
CA LEU A 110 7.15 -10.01 4.84
C LEU A 110 6.95 -9.12 3.60
N GLY A 111 7.97 -8.34 3.21
CA GLY A 111 7.91 -7.43 2.09
C GLY A 111 7.46 -8.10 0.78
N PRO A 112 8.18 -9.10 0.25
CA PRO A 112 7.77 -9.81 -0.96
C PRO A 112 6.39 -10.45 -0.88
N VAL A 113 6.03 -11.04 0.27
CA VAL A 113 4.68 -11.61 0.48
C VAL A 113 3.61 -10.54 0.36
N LEU A 114 3.82 -9.37 0.98
CA LEU A 114 2.88 -8.25 0.94
C LEU A 114 2.77 -7.66 -0.48
N VAL A 115 3.87 -7.60 -1.24
CA VAL A 115 3.85 -7.20 -2.65
C VAL A 115 3.00 -8.15 -3.48
N LEU A 116 3.22 -9.46 -3.35
CA LEU A 116 2.44 -10.47 -4.07
C LEU A 116 0.95 -10.38 -3.73
N LEU A 117 0.60 -10.32 -2.44
CA LEU A 117 -0.79 -10.19 -1.99
C LEU A 117 -1.45 -8.90 -2.50
N THR A 118 -0.70 -7.79 -2.53
CA THR A 118 -1.19 -6.52 -3.07
C THR A 118 -1.46 -6.65 -4.57
N VAL A 119 -0.51 -7.18 -5.35
CA VAL A 119 -0.70 -7.39 -6.78
C VAL A 119 -1.89 -8.33 -7.05
N THR A 120 -2.02 -9.42 -6.30
CA THR A 120 -3.15 -10.34 -6.43
C THR A 120 -4.48 -9.66 -6.13
N LEU A 121 -4.57 -8.84 -5.08
CA LEU A 121 -5.80 -8.11 -4.75
C LEU A 121 -6.23 -7.16 -5.86
N PHE A 122 -5.29 -6.37 -6.39
CA PHE A 122 -5.58 -5.44 -7.48
C PHE A 122 -5.91 -6.19 -8.77
N ALA A 123 -5.15 -7.23 -9.13
CA ALA A 123 -5.41 -8.02 -10.34
C ALA A 123 -6.79 -8.69 -10.31
N THR A 124 -7.12 -9.36 -9.20
CA THR A 124 -8.43 -10.00 -9.01
C THR A 124 -9.56 -8.96 -8.93
N GLY A 125 -9.34 -7.80 -8.29
CA GLY A 125 -10.34 -6.73 -8.22
C GLY A 125 -10.61 -6.06 -9.58
N ILE A 126 -9.56 -5.82 -10.38
CA ILE A 126 -9.67 -5.29 -11.75
C ILE A 126 -10.37 -6.29 -12.66
N GLU A 127 -10.05 -7.58 -12.55
CA GLU A 127 -10.74 -8.63 -13.29
C GLU A 127 -12.24 -8.64 -12.97
N LEU A 128 -12.61 -8.65 -11.68
CA LEU A 128 -14.01 -8.63 -11.25
C LEU A 128 -14.73 -7.37 -11.72
N TRP A 129 -14.06 -6.21 -11.75
CA TRP A 129 -14.62 -4.97 -12.27
C TRP A 129 -14.92 -5.05 -13.77
N LEU A 130 -14.02 -5.62 -14.55
CA LEU A 130 -14.13 -5.66 -16.01
C LEU A 130 -15.07 -6.76 -16.51
N PHE A 131 -15.09 -7.90 -15.83
CA PHE A 131 -15.75 -9.11 -16.33
C PHE A 131 -16.82 -9.68 -15.39
N GLY A 132 -16.96 -9.15 -14.18
CA GLY A 132 -17.91 -9.65 -13.20
C GLY A 132 -17.66 -11.13 -12.88
N PHE A 133 -18.67 -11.97 -13.14
CA PHE A 133 -18.59 -13.42 -12.93
C PHE A 133 -18.49 -14.21 -14.25
N ALA A 134 -18.10 -13.56 -15.36
CA ALA A 134 -18.02 -14.21 -16.68
C ALA A 134 -17.08 -15.43 -16.70
N PHE A 135 -16.08 -15.47 -15.82
CA PHE A 135 -15.13 -16.57 -15.66
C PHE A 135 -15.36 -17.38 -14.38
N GLY A 136 -16.56 -17.30 -13.79
CA GLY A 136 -16.93 -18.02 -12.56
C GLY A 136 -16.75 -17.21 -11.27
N ASN A 137 -16.92 -17.89 -10.14
CA ASN A 137 -16.86 -17.30 -8.79
C ASN A 137 -15.45 -17.33 -8.17
N GLU A 138 -14.52 -18.01 -8.82
CA GLU A 138 -13.17 -18.29 -8.37
C GLU A 138 -12.40 -17.00 -8.10
N TRP A 139 -12.55 -16.00 -8.95
CA TRP A 139 -11.92 -14.68 -8.80
C TRP A 139 -12.36 -13.98 -7.51
N LEU A 140 -13.64 -14.06 -7.16
CA LEU A 140 -14.15 -13.52 -5.89
C LEU A 140 -13.59 -14.29 -4.69
N ILE A 141 -13.45 -15.61 -4.79
CA ILE A 141 -12.86 -16.45 -3.75
C ILE A 141 -11.39 -16.05 -3.55
N TRP A 142 -10.60 -15.95 -4.62
CA TRP A 142 -9.21 -15.53 -4.57
C TRP A 142 -9.06 -14.10 -4.03
N HIS A 143 -9.93 -13.18 -4.42
CA HIS A 143 -9.94 -11.82 -3.93
C HIS A 143 -10.16 -11.78 -2.41
N LYS A 144 -11.20 -12.46 -1.91
CA LYS A 144 -11.50 -12.55 -0.47
C LYS A 144 -10.40 -13.25 0.33
N ALA A 145 -9.88 -14.37 -0.18
CA ALA A 145 -8.81 -15.11 0.49
C ALA A 145 -7.52 -14.28 0.57
N SER A 146 -7.14 -13.63 -0.54
CA SER A 146 -5.99 -12.72 -0.60
C SER A 146 -6.19 -11.53 0.32
N PHE A 147 -7.41 -11.01 0.42
CA PHE A 147 -7.75 -9.90 1.31
C PHE A 147 -7.48 -10.25 2.77
N VAL A 148 -7.92 -11.43 3.23
CA VAL A 148 -7.70 -11.85 4.63
C VAL A 148 -6.20 -11.95 4.93
N LEU A 149 -5.43 -12.60 4.06
CA LEU A 149 -3.98 -12.73 4.23
C LEU A 149 -3.28 -11.37 4.18
N TRP A 150 -3.66 -10.53 3.23
CA TRP A 150 -3.14 -9.18 3.06
C TRP A 150 -3.45 -8.31 4.26
N PHE A 151 -4.67 -8.36 4.79
CA PHE A 151 -5.09 -7.53 5.93
C PHE A 151 -4.26 -7.85 7.18
N LEU A 152 -4.04 -9.14 7.45
CA LEU A 152 -3.19 -9.59 8.56
C LEU A 152 -1.73 -9.16 8.35
N ALA A 153 -1.16 -9.41 7.16
CA ALA A 153 0.21 -9.03 6.84
C ALA A 153 0.42 -7.50 6.86
N MET A 154 -0.54 -6.74 6.34
CA MET A 154 -0.54 -5.28 6.33
C MET A 154 -0.66 -4.73 7.75
N THR A 155 -1.45 -5.36 8.63
CA THR A 155 -1.54 -4.96 10.04
C THR A 155 -0.17 -5.08 10.73
N VAL A 156 0.56 -6.19 10.54
CA VAL A 156 1.95 -6.32 11.04
C VAL A 156 2.83 -5.22 10.45
N HIS A 157 2.75 -5.02 9.13
CA HIS A 157 3.58 -4.06 8.41
C HIS A 157 3.36 -2.63 8.92
N VAL A 158 2.12 -2.17 8.99
CA VAL A 158 1.78 -0.83 9.48
C VAL A 158 2.24 -0.65 10.93
N ALA A 159 2.00 -1.64 11.79
CA ALA A 159 2.45 -1.58 13.19
C ALA A 159 3.99 -1.53 13.30
N ALA A 160 4.73 -2.28 12.47
CA ALA A 160 6.18 -2.25 12.43
C ALA A 160 6.77 -0.91 11.96
N TYR A 161 6.04 -0.19 11.10
CA TYR A 161 6.47 1.10 10.55
C TYR A 161 5.75 2.33 11.15
N ALA A 162 4.91 2.14 12.18
CA ALA A 162 4.05 3.18 12.75
C ALA A 162 4.80 4.43 13.23
N ARG A 163 6.06 4.29 13.64
CA ARG A 163 6.92 5.42 14.04
C ARG A 163 7.79 5.94 12.90
N ARG A 164 8.33 5.02 12.09
CA ARG A 164 9.34 5.35 11.08
C ARG A 164 8.73 6.06 9.86
N ALA A 165 7.57 5.61 9.39
CA ALA A 165 6.90 6.21 8.23
C ALA A 165 6.54 7.69 8.47
N PRO A 166 5.87 8.09 9.57
CA PRO A 166 5.59 9.49 9.83
C PRO A 166 6.85 10.31 10.12
N ALA A 167 7.87 9.73 10.76
CA ALA A 167 9.15 10.42 10.95
C ALA A 167 9.81 10.79 9.60
N LEU A 168 9.84 9.85 8.65
CA LEU A 168 10.36 10.09 7.30
C LEU A 168 9.50 11.08 6.51
N ALA A 169 8.16 11.02 6.65
CA ALA A 169 7.25 11.97 6.02
C ALA A 169 7.44 13.40 6.54
N LEU A 170 7.67 13.56 7.85
CA LEU A 170 7.90 14.86 8.50
C LEU A 170 9.31 15.41 8.29
N ALA A 171 10.29 14.54 8.00
CA ALA A 171 11.67 14.94 7.77
C ALA A 171 11.80 15.94 6.61
N ASP A 172 10.94 15.86 5.59
CA ASP A 172 10.92 16.84 4.49
C ASP A 172 10.49 18.25 4.90
N SER A 173 9.77 18.40 6.01
CA SER A 173 9.39 19.70 6.55
C SER A 173 10.38 20.23 7.60
N ARG A 174 11.12 19.34 8.26
CA ARG A 174 12.07 19.69 9.34
C ARG A 174 13.49 19.90 8.83
N ASP A 175 13.95 19.01 7.96
CA ASP A 175 15.30 18.99 7.44
C ASP A 175 15.24 19.31 5.94
N ARG A 176 15.53 20.57 5.60
CA ARG A 176 15.50 21.04 4.21
C ARG A 176 16.51 20.24 3.37
N MET A 177 15.98 19.35 2.54
CA MET A 177 16.72 18.62 1.52
C MET A 177 16.17 18.98 0.15
N ASN A 178 17.06 19.18 -0.82
CA ASN A 178 16.67 19.34 -2.22
C ASN A 178 15.80 18.16 -2.69
N GLY A 179 14.92 18.39 -3.66
CA GLY A 179 14.03 17.34 -4.16
C GLY A 179 12.69 17.20 -3.41
N ALA A 180 12.40 18.03 -2.41
CA ALA A 180 11.18 17.91 -1.60
C ALA A 180 9.91 18.20 -2.40
N PHE A 181 9.97 19.17 -3.32
CA PHE A 181 8.86 19.49 -4.22
C PHE A 181 8.56 18.30 -5.15
N GLU A 182 9.60 17.69 -5.71
CA GLU A 182 9.55 16.55 -6.62
C GLU A 182 8.97 15.32 -5.91
N ARG A 183 9.40 15.03 -4.68
CA ARG A 183 8.84 13.92 -3.90
C ARG A 183 7.35 14.13 -3.61
N ARG A 184 6.95 15.35 -3.25
CA ARG A 184 5.55 15.70 -2.99
C ARG A 184 4.71 15.68 -4.26
N SER A 185 5.23 16.20 -5.37
CA SER A 185 4.54 16.23 -6.65
C SER A 185 4.36 14.84 -7.23
N LEU A 186 5.28 13.90 -7.02
CA LEU A 186 5.08 12.49 -7.37
C LEU A 186 3.89 11.88 -6.62
N VAL A 187 3.80 12.09 -5.31
CA VAL A 187 2.68 11.56 -4.51
C VAL A 187 1.36 12.24 -4.87
N VAL A 188 1.31 13.57 -4.88
CA VAL A 188 0.12 14.33 -5.30
C VAL A 188 -0.29 13.97 -6.72
N GLY A 189 0.67 13.91 -7.64
CA GLY A 189 0.45 13.53 -9.03
C GLY A 189 -0.12 12.12 -9.17
N SER A 190 0.36 11.15 -8.39
CA SER A 190 -0.23 9.80 -8.35
C SER A 190 -1.68 9.80 -7.86
N LEU A 191 -2.03 10.63 -6.86
CA LEU A 191 -3.41 10.75 -6.40
C LEU A 191 -4.30 11.38 -7.48
N LEU A 192 -3.82 12.47 -8.10
CA LEU A 192 -4.53 13.13 -9.19
C LEU A 192 -4.71 12.20 -10.40
N PHE A 193 -3.71 11.38 -10.71
CA PHE A 193 -3.82 10.37 -11.75
C PHE A 193 -4.84 9.28 -11.37
N GLY A 194 -4.90 8.88 -10.09
CA GLY A 194 -5.96 8.01 -9.56
C GLY A 194 -7.35 8.62 -9.74
N VAL A 195 -7.52 9.92 -9.47
CA VAL A 195 -8.79 10.64 -9.72
C VAL A 195 -9.12 10.62 -11.21
N ALA A 196 -8.14 10.93 -12.08
CA ALA A 196 -8.34 10.91 -13.52
C ALA A 196 -8.76 9.53 -14.04
N LEU A 197 -8.16 8.45 -13.51
CA LEU A 197 -8.56 7.07 -13.83
C LEU A 197 -10.01 6.80 -13.41
N VAL A 198 -10.40 7.17 -12.19
CA VAL A 198 -11.80 7.01 -11.73
C VAL A 198 -12.77 7.76 -12.65
N VAL A 199 -12.48 9.03 -12.96
CA VAL A 199 -13.32 9.83 -13.86
C VAL A 199 -13.42 9.18 -15.24
N ALA A 200 -12.30 8.67 -15.78
CA ALA A 200 -12.28 7.95 -17.04
C ALA A 200 -13.08 6.64 -16.99
N MET A 201 -13.26 6.02 -15.82
CA MET A 201 -14.05 4.80 -15.66
C MET A 201 -15.56 5.04 -15.49
N LEU A 202 -16.00 6.25 -15.10
CA LEU A 202 -17.43 6.55 -14.87
C LEU A 202 -18.37 6.26 -16.07
N PRO A 203 -17.97 6.45 -17.34
CA PRO A 203 -18.81 6.13 -18.49
C PRO A 203 -18.98 4.63 -18.76
N PHE A 204 -18.12 3.78 -18.18
CA PHE A 204 -18.13 2.35 -18.43
C PHE A 204 -19.09 1.63 -17.49
N SER A 205 -19.94 0.78 -18.06
CA SER A 205 -20.83 -0.09 -17.31
C SER A 205 -20.01 -1.04 -16.43
N SER A 206 -20.28 -1.04 -15.13
CA SER A 206 -19.72 -2.01 -14.19
C SER A 206 -20.80 -3.05 -13.85
N PRO A 207 -20.43 -4.32 -13.62
CA PRO A 207 -21.32 -5.32 -13.01
C PRO A 207 -21.84 -4.90 -11.63
N PHE A 208 -21.22 -3.89 -11.00
CA PHE A 208 -21.58 -3.36 -9.69
C PHE A 208 -22.23 -1.98 -9.86
N THR A 209 -23.56 -1.90 -9.80
CA THR A 209 -24.37 -0.69 -10.03
C THR A 209 -24.72 0.06 -8.74
N LEU A 210 -25.03 1.37 -8.85
CA LEU A 210 -25.47 2.23 -7.74
C LEU A 210 -26.94 2.02 -7.35
N LEU A 211 -27.73 1.42 -8.23
CA LEU A 211 -29.17 1.25 -8.08
C LEU A 211 -29.51 -0.22 -7.87
N PRO A 212 -30.39 -0.57 -6.91
CA PRO A 212 -30.92 -1.92 -6.83
C PRO A 212 -31.64 -2.25 -8.15
N ASP A 213 -31.51 -3.49 -8.59
CA ASP A 213 -32.29 -4.01 -9.71
C ASP A 213 -33.77 -3.76 -9.43
N VAL A 214 -34.37 -2.83 -10.17
CA VAL A 214 -35.83 -2.70 -10.25
C VAL A 214 -36.31 -3.73 -11.25
N GLY A 215 -36.35 -4.99 -10.80
CA GLY A 215 -36.89 -6.14 -11.54
C GLY A 215 -37.82 -6.94 -10.64
#